data_AF-A0A0X3U9X6-F1
#
_entry.id   AF-A0A0X3U9X6-F1
#
_cell.length_a   1.000
_cell.length_b   1.000
_cell.length_c   1.000
_cell.angle_alpha   90.00
_cell.angle_beta   90.00
_cell.angle_gamma   90.00
#
_symmetry.space_group_name_H-M   'P 1'
#
loop_
_entity.id
_entity.type
_entity.pdbx_description
1 polymer ?
#
loop_
_entity_poly.entity_id
_entity_poly.type
_entity_poly.pdbx_seq_one_letter_code
_entity_poly.pdbx_strand_id
1 'polypeptide(L)'
;MARRFSLLLGVLLTLCSAQLLAAAGGKTYLDYKVPGLDKAVIRQGDILPLVQELRKSPLLRVEEIAHSYEGRPIVSIAIGQGDTRVMMWSQMHGDEPTATPALFDFLAYITAPEQAKWREGWMDDLTLVMVPMLNPDGAERNTRHNAQSFDVNRDAKALQSPEGRALMSLAKSFDPDFGFNLHDQSRHYGVGQTDKMATISVLAPAYNEAREVNASRERAMKLIGQLVQEIEPFIGEHVAKYDDTYAWRAFGDTFSEMGISTILIESGAHPNDPNRQVARHMNFEMLVAAIDSIASGSYESVSVDVYEAIPFNEEDAFVDVKIDNIRAGDGSEAYRTDIAINRRYGSVRVVDAGDLSNLHGALSFDAEGARYQAPKAYSLQETLELTDQRYLEFLRRGYGYFVGDSELLVKETQLPVVVNPPNPQGERPARRHSATFLLSDESGVRLAVLNGELVDVRGGNRLQLALD
;
A
#
# COMPACT_ATOMS: atom_id res chain seq x y z
N MET A 1 9.74 56.36 -17.44
CA MET A 1 8.72 55.57 -18.16
C MET A 1 9.31 54.20 -18.45
N ALA A 2 9.18 53.28 -17.50
CA ALA A 2 9.96 52.04 -17.47
C ALA A 2 9.08 50.84 -17.86
N ARG A 3 9.49 50.15 -18.94
CA ARG A 3 9.19 48.74 -19.21
C ARG A 3 9.81 47.87 -18.11
N ARG A 4 9.10 46.92 -17.50
CA ARG A 4 9.69 45.69 -16.92
C ARG A 4 8.67 44.55 -16.74
N PHE A 5 9.05 43.40 -17.33
CA PHE A 5 8.99 42.03 -16.80
C PHE A 5 7.70 41.52 -16.14
N SER A 6 7.11 40.51 -16.77
CA SER A 6 6.47 39.37 -16.08
C SER A 6 6.40 38.19 -17.06
N LEU A 7 7.54 37.51 -17.22
CA LEU A 7 7.62 36.14 -17.74
C LEU A 7 8.60 35.44 -16.79
N LEU A 8 8.08 34.67 -15.83
CA LEU A 8 8.73 33.58 -15.09
C LEU A 8 7.84 33.26 -13.87
N LEU A 9 6.84 32.40 -14.04
CA LEU A 9 6.18 31.72 -12.91
C LEU A 9 5.58 30.41 -13.41
N GLY A 10 6.42 29.49 -13.86
CA GLY A 10 5.98 28.21 -14.42
C GLY A 10 6.93 27.03 -14.20
N VAL A 11 7.97 27.17 -13.38
CA VAL A 11 8.98 26.10 -13.18
C VAL A 11 9.26 25.78 -11.70
N LEU A 12 8.54 26.37 -10.74
CA LEU A 12 8.88 26.21 -9.31
C LEU A 12 8.14 25.11 -8.54
N LEU A 13 7.31 24.28 -9.17
CA LEU A 13 6.51 23.25 -8.47
C LEU A 13 6.98 21.81 -8.67
N THR A 14 7.97 21.55 -9.54
CA THR A 14 8.58 20.22 -9.72
C THR A 14 9.97 20.08 -9.08
N LEU A 15 10.49 21.13 -8.45
CA LEU A 15 11.81 21.12 -7.79
C LEU A 15 11.75 20.94 -6.27
N CYS A 16 10.55 20.97 -5.67
CA CYS A 16 10.40 20.98 -4.21
C CYS A 16 10.40 19.58 -3.57
N SER A 17 10.20 18.50 -4.35
CA SER A 17 10.31 17.12 -3.86
C SER A 17 11.75 16.58 -3.84
N ALA A 18 12.67 17.18 -4.59
CA ALA A 18 14.07 16.73 -4.64
C ALA A 18 14.97 17.37 -3.56
N GLN A 19 14.58 18.52 -2.99
CA GLN A 19 15.44 19.31 -2.10
C GLN A 19 15.28 19.02 -0.60
N LEU A 20 14.32 18.18 -0.20
CA LEU A 20 14.23 17.67 1.18
C LEU A 20 15.07 16.40 1.43
N LEU A 21 15.69 15.84 0.38
CA LEU A 21 16.46 14.59 0.42
C LEU A 21 17.99 14.79 0.43
N ALA A 22 18.48 16.03 0.42
CA ALA A 22 19.90 16.33 0.20
C ALA A 22 20.55 16.99 1.42
N ALA A 23 20.65 16.25 2.53
CA ALA A 23 21.43 16.70 3.69
C ALA A 23 22.07 15.54 4.47
N ALA A 24 22.76 14.63 3.76
CA ALA A 24 23.89 13.86 4.29
C ALA A 24 24.77 13.49 3.09
N GLY A 25 26.09 13.61 3.19
CA GLY A 25 27.00 13.33 2.09
C GLY A 25 26.96 11.85 1.68
N GLY A 26 26.20 11.52 0.64
CA GLY A 26 26.06 10.17 0.10
C GLY A 26 24.87 10.13 -0.86
N LYS A 27 24.95 9.30 -1.90
CA LYS A 27 23.96 9.16 -2.99
C LYS A 27 22.56 8.83 -2.47
N THR A 28 21.52 9.13 -3.26
CA THR A 28 20.11 9.00 -2.83
C THR A 28 19.48 7.69 -3.30
N TYR A 29 18.44 7.20 -2.61
CA TYR A 29 17.57 6.09 -3.05
C TYR A 29 17.21 6.13 -4.55
N LEU A 30 16.96 7.33 -5.08
CA LEU A 30 16.55 7.54 -6.48
C LEU A 30 17.58 7.04 -7.50
N ASP A 31 18.87 6.98 -7.15
CA ASP A 31 19.92 6.47 -8.03
C ASP A 31 19.83 4.95 -8.24
N TYR A 32 19.14 4.24 -7.35
CA TYR A 32 19.02 2.79 -7.32
C TYR A 32 17.60 2.29 -7.55
N LYS A 33 16.63 3.20 -7.65
CA LYS A 33 15.24 2.87 -7.95
C LYS A 33 15.13 2.21 -9.34
N VAL A 34 14.78 0.93 -9.36
CA VAL A 34 14.62 0.15 -10.60
C VAL A 34 13.39 0.66 -11.38
N PRO A 35 13.57 1.08 -12.65
CA PRO A 35 12.48 1.60 -13.47
C PRO A 35 11.48 0.51 -13.87
N GLY A 36 10.25 0.90 -14.17
CA GLY A 36 9.20 -0.01 -14.67
C GLY A 36 8.47 -0.82 -13.59
N LEU A 37 8.80 -0.61 -12.31
CA LEU A 37 8.17 -1.25 -11.14
C LEU A 37 7.29 -0.30 -10.30
N ASP A 38 7.02 0.91 -10.80
CA ASP A 38 6.03 1.82 -10.22
C ASP A 38 4.63 1.44 -10.74
N LYS A 39 4.03 0.42 -10.11
CA LYS A 39 2.77 -0.20 -10.54
C LYS A 39 1.96 -0.67 -9.33
N ALA A 40 0.63 -0.60 -9.44
CA ALA A 40 -0.29 -1.14 -8.45
C ALA A 40 -0.26 -2.69 -8.34
N VAL A 41 0.19 -3.37 -9.40
CA VAL A 41 0.34 -4.83 -9.44
C VAL A 41 1.69 -5.17 -10.04
N ILE A 42 2.43 -6.07 -9.39
CA ILE A 42 3.70 -6.61 -9.87
C ILE A 42 3.52 -8.10 -10.15
N ARG A 43 3.70 -8.47 -11.40
CA ARG A 43 3.55 -9.83 -11.92
C ARG A 43 4.91 -10.48 -12.14
N GLN A 44 4.91 -11.80 -12.33
CA GLN A 44 6.15 -12.53 -12.54
C GLN A 44 6.87 -12.03 -13.81
N GLY A 45 6.11 -11.72 -14.86
CA GLY A 45 6.64 -11.15 -16.11
C GLY A 45 7.38 -9.81 -15.93
N ASP A 46 7.04 -9.04 -14.90
CA ASP A 46 7.71 -7.76 -14.61
C ASP A 46 9.12 -7.96 -14.03
N ILE A 47 9.32 -9.04 -13.27
CA ILE A 47 10.57 -9.29 -12.54
C ILE A 47 11.50 -10.30 -13.22
N LEU A 48 10.98 -11.19 -14.07
CA LEU A 48 11.80 -12.20 -14.74
C LEU A 48 12.97 -11.63 -15.55
N PRO A 49 12.81 -10.54 -16.34
CA PRO A 49 13.94 -9.92 -17.02
C PRO A 49 15.02 -9.46 -16.04
N LEU A 50 14.63 -8.87 -14.90
CA LEU A 50 15.56 -8.43 -13.86
C LEU A 50 16.31 -9.62 -13.25
N VAL A 51 15.60 -10.71 -12.96
CA VAL A 51 16.22 -11.96 -12.47
C VAL A 51 17.24 -12.52 -13.47
N GLN A 52 16.96 -12.49 -14.78
CA GLN A 52 17.92 -12.94 -15.81
C GLN A 52 19.16 -12.05 -15.87
N GLU A 53 19.02 -10.74 -15.68
CA GLU A 53 20.18 -9.85 -15.60
C GLU A 53 21.01 -10.12 -14.35
N LEU A 54 20.38 -10.31 -13.19
CA LEU A 54 21.07 -10.62 -11.93
C LEU A 54 21.86 -11.95 -11.98
N ARG A 55 21.38 -12.95 -12.74
CA ARG A 55 22.12 -14.21 -12.98
C ARG A 55 23.49 -14.02 -13.63
N LYS A 56 23.73 -12.88 -14.30
CA LYS A 56 25.01 -12.58 -14.94
C LYS A 56 26.03 -12.01 -13.95
N SER A 57 25.59 -11.56 -12.78
CA SER A 57 26.47 -10.99 -11.77
C SER A 57 27.25 -12.10 -11.05
N PRO A 58 28.59 -12.04 -11.01
CA PRO A 58 29.38 -13.00 -10.24
C PRO A 58 29.25 -12.79 -8.72
N LEU A 59 28.64 -11.68 -8.27
CA LEU A 59 28.39 -11.40 -6.86
C LEU A 59 27.18 -12.17 -6.31
N LEU A 60 26.29 -12.64 -7.19
CA LEU A 60 25.00 -13.19 -6.80
C LEU A 60 24.92 -14.68 -7.15
N ARG A 61 24.37 -15.46 -6.23
CA ARG A 61 23.87 -16.81 -6.52
C ARG A 61 22.37 -16.75 -6.70
N VAL A 62 21.91 -16.95 -7.94
CA VAL A 62 20.48 -16.93 -8.28
C VAL A 62 20.03 -18.36 -8.59
N GLU A 63 19.13 -18.89 -7.78
CA GLU A 63 18.69 -20.28 -7.83
C GLU A 63 17.18 -20.35 -7.90
N GLU A 64 16.67 -21.27 -8.73
CA GLU A 64 15.27 -21.64 -8.68
C GLU A 64 15.10 -22.69 -7.58
N ILE A 65 14.30 -22.38 -6.57
CA ILE A 65 14.14 -23.22 -5.37
C ILE A 65 12.89 -24.10 -5.43
N ALA A 66 11.91 -23.73 -6.26
CA ALA A 66 10.66 -24.46 -6.44
C ALA A 66 9.88 -23.94 -7.65
N HIS A 67 8.72 -24.55 -7.90
CA HIS A 67 7.69 -24.01 -8.77
C HIS A 67 6.39 -23.85 -7.98
N SER A 68 5.58 -22.86 -8.35
CA SER A 68 4.20 -22.72 -7.87
C SER A 68 3.30 -23.84 -8.39
N TYR A 69 2.04 -23.85 -7.96
CA TYR A 69 1.06 -24.84 -8.41
C TYR A 69 0.85 -24.82 -9.94
N GLU A 70 0.80 -23.65 -10.57
CA GLU A 70 0.67 -23.51 -12.03
C GLU A 70 2.01 -23.62 -12.77
N GLY A 71 3.10 -23.98 -12.08
CA GLY A 71 4.40 -24.23 -12.70
C GLY A 71 5.22 -22.97 -12.97
N ARG A 72 5.00 -21.88 -12.23
CA ARG A 72 5.83 -20.67 -12.31
C ARG A 72 7.05 -20.80 -11.39
N PRO A 73 8.25 -20.42 -11.83
CA PRO A 73 9.46 -20.57 -11.01
C PRO A 73 9.44 -19.65 -9.78
N ILE A 74 9.88 -20.19 -8.64
CA ILE A 74 10.16 -19.44 -7.41
C ILE A 74 11.67 -19.37 -7.28
N VAL A 75 12.21 -18.15 -7.19
CA VAL A 75 13.65 -17.88 -7.26
C VAL A 75 14.15 -17.29 -5.96
N SER A 76 15.29 -17.78 -5.48
CA SER A 76 16.08 -17.15 -4.43
C SER A 76 17.31 -16.45 -5.00
N ILE A 77 17.73 -15.36 -4.37
CA ILE A 77 18.92 -14.58 -4.73
C ILE A 77 19.77 -14.44 -3.48
N ALA A 78 21.00 -14.92 -3.51
CA ALA A 78 21.91 -14.92 -2.36
C ALA A 78 23.21 -14.16 -2.65
N ILE A 79 23.79 -13.59 -1.59
CA ILE A 79 25.06 -12.85 -1.60
C ILE A 79 25.72 -12.91 -0.23
N GLY A 80 27.05 -12.81 -0.19
CA GLY A 80 27.84 -12.92 1.04
C GLY A 80 28.21 -14.36 1.36
N GLN A 81 29.03 -14.52 2.38
CA GLN A 81 29.59 -15.82 2.79
C GLN A 81 29.80 -15.93 4.30
N GLY A 82 29.35 -14.95 5.08
CA GLY A 82 29.53 -14.93 6.52
C GLY A 82 28.53 -15.81 7.28
N ASP A 83 28.84 -16.03 8.56
CA ASP A 83 28.13 -16.97 9.42
C ASP A 83 26.76 -16.44 9.89
N THR A 84 26.55 -15.12 9.94
CA THR A 84 25.25 -14.54 10.31
C THR A 84 24.32 -14.55 9.11
N ARG A 85 23.15 -15.18 9.23
CA ARG A 85 22.28 -15.49 8.09
C ARG A 85 21.01 -14.67 8.13
N VAL A 86 20.75 -13.93 7.05
CA VAL A 86 19.57 -13.07 6.91
C VAL A 86 18.72 -13.55 5.74
N MET A 87 17.48 -13.93 6.04
CA MET A 87 16.49 -14.34 5.04
C MET A 87 15.45 -13.23 4.86
N MET A 88 15.07 -12.93 3.61
CA MET A 88 14.06 -11.93 3.27
C MET A 88 13.10 -12.53 2.25
N TRP A 89 11.79 -12.35 2.44
CA TRP A 89 10.82 -12.82 1.46
C TRP A 89 9.67 -11.82 1.32
N SER A 90 9.16 -11.71 0.09
CA SER A 90 8.04 -10.83 -0.23
C SER A 90 6.97 -11.54 -1.06
N GLN A 91 5.80 -10.91 -1.10
CA GLN A 91 4.68 -11.27 -1.99
C GLN A 91 4.28 -12.75 -1.85
N MET A 92 4.22 -13.23 -0.60
CA MET A 92 3.57 -14.51 -0.29
C MET A 92 2.04 -14.41 -0.43
N HIS A 93 1.51 -13.21 -0.24
CA HIS A 93 0.22 -12.81 -0.77
C HIS A 93 0.44 -12.11 -2.10
N GLY A 94 -0.30 -12.52 -3.13
CA GLY A 94 -0.07 -12.05 -4.49
C GLY A 94 -0.44 -10.59 -4.74
N ASP A 95 -1.38 -10.05 -3.96
CA ASP A 95 -1.88 -8.68 -4.02
C ASP A 95 -1.11 -7.69 -3.11
N GLU A 96 0.04 -8.11 -2.59
CA GLU A 96 0.92 -7.31 -1.73
C GLU A 96 2.29 -7.09 -2.42
N PRO A 97 2.35 -6.27 -3.50
CA PRO A 97 3.52 -6.21 -4.36
C PRO A 97 4.66 -5.33 -3.85
N THR A 98 4.46 -4.44 -2.87
CA THR A 98 5.34 -3.27 -2.62
C THR A 98 6.79 -3.64 -2.31
N ALA A 99 6.99 -4.68 -1.52
CA ALA A 99 8.31 -5.12 -1.11
C ALA A 99 9.11 -5.78 -2.24
N THR A 100 8.45 -6.34 -3.26
CA THR A 100 9.12 -6.98 -4.40
C THR A 100 10.00 -5.98 -5.15
N PRO A 101 9.50 -4.81 -5.61
CA PRO A 101 10.34 -3.74 -6.14
C PRO A 101 11.40 -3.21 -5.18
N ALA A 102 11.12 -3.13 -3.88
CA ALA A 102 12.08 -2.65 -2.89
C ALA A 102 13.30 -3.59 -2.78
N LEU A 103 13.09 -4.91 -2.85
CA LEU A 103 14.18 -5.89 -2.94
C LEU A 103 15.01 -5.72 -4.21
N PHE A 104 14.39 -5.36 -5.35
CA PHE A 104 15.13 -5.06 -6.57
C PHE A 104 15.92 -3.74 -6.48
N ASP A 105 15.40 -2.71 -5.81
CA ASP A 105 16.13 -1.47 -5.53
C ASP A 105 17.34 -1.76 -4.62
N PHE A 106 17.14 -2.59 -3.60
CA PHE A 106 18.20 -3.05 -2.71
C PHE A 106 19.27 -3.86 -3.46
N LEU A 107 18.86 -4.75 -4.37
CA LEU A 107 19.75 -5.52 -5.25
C LEU A 107 20.51 -4.61 -6.23
N ALA A 108 19.90 -3.53 -6.72
CA ALA A 108 20.58 -2.55 -7.55
C ALA A 108 21.64 -1.77 -6.74
N TYR A 109 21.32 -1.40 -5.51
CA TYR A 109 22.25 -0.74 -4.59
C TYR A 109 23.44 -1.63 -4.23
N ILE A 110 23.17 -2.83 -3.71
CA ILE A 110 24.22 -3.75 -3.22
C ILE A 110 25.19 -4.18 -4.33
N THR A 111 24.72 -4.31 -5.57
CA THR A 111 25.57 -4.73 -6.70
C THR A 111 26.24 -3.56 -7.43
N ALA A 112 25.90 -2.31 -7.08
CA ALA A 112 26.51 -1.15 -7.70
C ALA A 112 28.03 -1.11 -7.43
N PRO A 113 28.85 -0.76 -8.44
CA PRO A 113 30.29 -0.63 -8.26
C PRO A 113 30.68 0.35 -7.16
N GLU A 114 29.93 1.44 -7.00
CA GLU A 114 30.23 2.46 -6.01
C GLU A 114 29.90 2.04 -4.58
N GLN A 115 29.10 0.98 -4.42
CA GLN A 115 28.83 0.36 -3.12
C GLN A 115 29.78 -0.78 -2.78
N ALA A 116 30.86 -0.97 -3.55
CA ALA A 116 31.82 -2.03 -3.29
C ALA A 116 32.41 -1.97 -1.88
N LYS A 117 32.81 -0.78 -1.40
CA LYS A 117 33.36 -0.62 -0.05
C LYS A 117 32.34 -0.92 1.05
N TRP A 118 31.09 -0.47 0.89
CA TRP A 118 30.02 -0.76 1.84
C TRP A 118 29.74 -2.26 1.88
N ARG A 119 29.57 -2.87 0.71
CA ARG A 119 29.34 -4.31 0.53
C ARG A 119 30.47 -5.17 1.12
N GLU A 120 31.73 -4.84 0.83
CA GLU A 120 32.90 -5.53 1.38
C GLU A 120 32.98 -5.42 2.91
N GLY A 121 32.36 -4.39 3.51
CA GLY A 121 32.35 -4.18 4.96
C GLY A 121 31.51 -5.18 5.74
N TRP A 122 30.65 -5.98 5.09
CA TRP A 122 29.79 -6.94 5.77
C TRP A 122 29.72 -8.33 5.09
N MET A 123 30.16 -8.48 3.83
CA MET A 123 30.01 -9.73 3.06
C MET A 123 30.71 -10.96 3.69
N ASP A 124 31.75 -10.75 4.49
CA ASP A 124 32.44 -11.82 5.23
C ASP A 124 31.78 -12.15 6.56
N ASP A 125 30.89 -11.29 7.06
CA ASP A 125 30.18 -11.46 8.33
C ASP A 125 28.74 -11.95 8.13
N LEU A 126 28.09 -11.53 7.03
CA LEU A 126 26.71 -11.90 6.70
C LEU A 126 26.61 -12.74 5.42
N THR A 127 25.62 -13.63 5.41
CA THR A 127 25.07 -14.23 4.19
C THR A 127 23.59 -13.83 4.08
N LEU A 128 23.19 -13.28 2.93
CA LEU A 128 21.81 -12.88 2.65
C LEU A 128 21.17 -13.87 1.67
N VAL A 129 19.90 -14.19 1.88
CA VAL A 129 19.05 -14.86 0.88
C VAL A 129 17.69 -14.17 0.77
N MET A 130 17.32 -13.80 -0.45
CA MET A 130 16.08 -13.09 -0.75
C MET A 130 15.19 -13.95 -1.65
N VAL A 131 13.89 -13.99 -1.38
CA VAL A 131 12.86 -14.57 -2.26
C VAL A 131 11.92 -13.43 -2.70
N PRO A 132 12.18 -12.77 -3.84
CA PRO A 132 11.44 -11.58 -4.25
C PRO A 132 9.97 -11.81 -4.58
N MET A 133 9.54 -13.04 -4.88
CA MET A 133 8.14 -13.34 -5.15
C MET A 133 7.85 -14.79 -4.80
N LEU A 134 7.28 -15.01 -3.62
CA LEU A 134 7.00 -16.36 -3.14
C LEU A 134 5.74 -16.98 -3.79
N ASN A 135 4.71 -16.17 -4.05
CA ASN A 135 3.43 -16.61 -4.62
C ASN A 135 3.19 -16.00 -6.00
N PRO A 136 3.91 -16.45 -7.05
CA PRO A 136 3.76 -15.90 -8.40
C PRO A 136 2.37 -16.15 -9.00
N ASP A 137 1.67 -17.22 -8.59
CA ASP A 137 0.32 -17.50 -9.08
C ASP A 137 -0.71 -16.50 -8.55
N GLY A 138 -0.62 -16.16 -7.25
CA GLY A 138 -1.42 -15.09 -6.66
C GLY A 138 -1.08 -13.74 -7.28
N ALA A 139 0.20 -13.48 -7.56
CA ALA A 139 0.66 -12.24 -8.19
C ALA A 139 0.03 -12.01 -9.58
N GLU A 140 0.02 -13.04 -10.44
CA GLU A 140 -0.63 -12.96 -11.76
C GLU A 140 -2.12 -12.63 -11.67
N ARG A 141 -2.79 -13.19 -10.64
CA ARG A 141 -4.22 -13.02 -10.38
C ARG A 141 -4.55 -11.77 -9.57
N ASN A 142 -3.55 -11.07 -9.05
CA ASN A 142 -3.69 -10.00 -8.07
C ASN A 142 -4.60 -10.41 -6.90
N THR A 143 -4.29 -11.56 -6.29
CA THR A 143 -5.05 -12.09 -5.15
C THR A 143 -4.14 -12.45 -3.99
N ARG A 144 -4.63 -12.24 -2.77
CA ARG A 144 -3.98 -12.73 -1.54
C ARG A 144 -3.62 -14.21 -1.58
N HIS A 145 -4.51 -15.04 -2.11
CA HIS A 145 -4.36 -16.48 -2.11
C HIS A 145 -3.55 -16.96 -3.33
N ASN A 146 -2.94 -18.16 -3.23
CA ASN A 146 -2.31 -18.82 -4.37
C ASN A 146 -3.37 -19.42 -5.34
N ALA A 147 -2.94 -20.10 -6.42
CA ALA A 147 -3.86 -20.71 -7.40
C ALA A 147 -4.84 -21.74 -6.79
N GLN A 148 -4.47 -22.37 -5.67
CA GLN A 148 -5.30 -23.34 -4.95
C GLN A 148 -6.27 -22.67 -3.97
N SER A 149 -6.32 -21.33 -3.94
CA SER A 149 -7.06 -20.52 -2.96
C SER A 149 -6.57 -20.68 -1.51
N PHE A 150 -5.33 -21.11 -1.31
CA PHE A 150 -4.71 -21.14 0.02
C PHE A 150 -4.10 -19.78 0.35
N ASP A 151 -4.32 -19.31 1.58
CA ASP A 151 -3.52 -18.25 2.17
C ASP A 151 -2.20 -18.91 2.61
N VAL A 152 -1.13 -18.63 1.86
CA VAL A 152 0.20 -19.22 2.12
C VAL A 152 0.68 -18.86 3.53
N ASN A 153 0.35 -17.66 4.03
CA ASN A 153 0.65 -17.24 5.39
C ASN A 153 -0.32 -17.79 6.45
N ARG A 154 -1.09 -18.82 6.11
CA ARG A 154 -1.90 -19.62 7.05
C ARG A 154 -1.64 -21.12 6.89
N ASP A 155 -0.54 -21.47 6.24
CA ASP A 155 -0.14 -22.83 5.88
C ASP A 155 1.24 -23.23 6.44
N ALA A 156 1.85 -22.44 7.34
CA ALA A 156 3.22 -22.67 7.83
C ALA A 156 3.41 -24.00 8.60
N LYS A 157 2.31 -24.59 9.07
CA LYS A 157 2.32 -25.82 9.90
C LYS A 157 1.94 -27.06 9.09
N ALA A 158 1.00 -26.91 8.16
CA ALA A 158 0.51 -28.01 7.33
C ALA A 158 1.32 -28.17 6.03
N LEU A 159 1.87 -27.06 5.51
CA LEU A 159 2.73 -27.01 4.32
C LEU A 159 2.08 -27.67 3.10
N GLN A 160 0.78 -27.39 2.89
CA GLN A 160 -0.02 -27.95 1.79
C GLN A 160 0.32 -27.29 0.45
N SER A 161 0.65 -26.00 0.44
CA SER A 161 1.06 -25.23 -0.73
C SER A 161 2.51 -25.55 -1.16
N PRO A 162 2.81 -25.63 -2.47
CA PRO A 162 4.20 -25.72 -2.92
C PRO A 162 5.01 -24.50 -2.51
N GLU A 163 4.41 -23.30 -2.49
CA GLU A 163 5.04 -22.06 -2.04
C GLU A 163 5.47 -22.15 -0.57
N GLY A 164 4.56 -22.58 0.32
CA GLY A 164 4.84 -22.75 1.75
C GLY A 164 5.92 -23.81 2.01
N ARG A 165 5.91 -24.93 1.28
CA ARG A 165 6.98 -25.94 1.36
C ARG A 165 8.33 -25.38 0.94
N ALA A 166 8.37 -24.59 -0.13
CA ALA A 166 9.60 -23.98 -0.62
C ALA A 166 10.22 -23.05 0.43
N LEU A 167 9.42 -22.14 1.00
CA LEU A 167 9.89 -21.20 2.02
C LEU A 167 10.36 -21.94 3.29
N MET A 168 9.58 -22.91 3.79
CA MET A 168 9.97 -23.68 4.98
C MET A 168 11.24 -24.51 4.73
N SER A 169 11.37 -25.11 3.55
CA SER A 169 12.56 -25.88 3.19
C SER A 169 13.80 -24.99 3.13
N LEU A 170 13.67 -23.79 2.52
CA LEU A 170 14.74 -22.80 2.48
C LEU A 170 15.12 -22.36 3.89
N ALA A 171 14.16 -22.01 4.74
CA ALA A 171 14.44 -21.59 6.12
C ALA A 171 15.17 -22.68 6.91
N LYS A 172 14.79 -23.95 6.77
CA LYS A 172 15.46 -25.07 7.46
C LYS A 172 16.85 -25.37 6.92
N SER A 173 17.09 -25.24 5.62
CA SER A 173 18.41 -25.50 5.04
C SER A 173 19.36 -24.32 5.23
N PHE A 174 18.83 -23.11 5.20
CA PHE A 174 19.59 -21.88 5.39
C PHE A 174 19.81 -21.56 6.87
N ASP A 175 18.91 -21.94 7.78
CA ASP A 175 19.02 -21.71 9.23
C ASP A 175 19.32 -20.23 9.58
N PRO A 176 18.38 -19.29 9.29
CA PRO A 176 18.61 -17.87 9.43
C PRO A 176 18.62 -17.39 10.89
N ASP A 177 19.50 -16.45 11.22
CA ASP A 177 19.47 -15.69 12.47
C ASP A 177 18.39 -14.59 12.46
N PHE A 178 18.16 -14.01 11.28
CA PHE A 178 17.18 -12.94 11.04
C PHE A 178 16.28 -13.26 9.84
N GLY A 179 14.98 -12.95 9.99
CA GLY A 179 13.98 -13.16 8.94
C GLY A 179 13.14 -11.91 8.69
N PHE A 180 13.12 -11.38 7.46
CA PHE A 180 12.28 -10.26 7.07
C PHE A 180 11.04 -10.77 6.31
N ASN A 181 9.90 -10.68 6.99
CA ASN A 181 8.58 -10.95 6.44
C ASN A 181 8.00 -9.67 5.83
N LEU A 182 7.99 -9.55 4.50
CA LEU A 182 7.65 -8.32 3.82
C LEU A 182 6.25 -8.41 3.18
N HIS A 183 5.35 -7.55 3.63
CA HIS A 183 3.93 -7.56 3.30
C HIS A 183 3.39 -6.15 2.95
N ASP A 184 2.14 -6.09 2.53
CA ASP A 184 1.37 -4.86 2.40
C ASP A 184 0.15 -4.89 3.32
N GLN A 185 -0.22 -3.73 3.86
CA GLN A 185 -1.45 -3.55 4.63
C GLN A 185 -2.50 -2.74 3.88
N SER A 186 -3.73 -2.79 4.40
CA SER A 186 -4.84 -1.99 3.87
C SER A 186 -4.54 -0.50 3.94
N ARG A 187 -5.00 0.27 2.96
CA ARG A 187 -4.91 1.74 2.99
C ARG A 187 -5.77 2.41 4.07
N HIS A 188 -6.60 1.62 4.76
CA HIS A 188 -7.48 2.11 5.83
C HIS A 188 -6.80 2.13 7.21
N TYR A 189 -5.55 1.67 7.31
CA TYR A 189 -4.80 1.71 8.56
C TYR A 189 -4.26 3.11 8.87
N GLY A 190 -4.46 3.55 10.12
CA GLY A 190 -3.90 4.78 10.68
C GLY A 190 -2.86 4.51 11.75
N VAL A 191 -2.07 5.53 12.09
CA VAL A 191 -1.11 5.50 13.19
C VAL A 191 -1.83 5.90 14.47
N GLY A 192 -2.13 4.95 15.35
CA GLY A 192 -2.92 5.19 16.57
C GLY A 192 -4.17 6.03 16.28
N GLN A 193 -4.46 6.99 17.17
CA GLN A 193 -5.58 7.91 17.05
C GLN A 193 -5.15 9.26 16.40
N THR A 194 -4.33 9.20 15.37
CA THR A 194 -3.82 10.39 14.64
C THR A 194 -4.46 10.53 13.25
N ASP A 195 -4.18 11.65 12.59
CA ASP A 195 -4.56 11.91 11.19
C ASP A 195 -3.54 11.37 10.18
N LYS A 196 -2.65 10.45 10.59
CA LYS A 196 -1.59 9.87 9.76
C LYS A 196 -1.96 8.47 9.32
N MET A 197 -1.84 8.20 8.02
CA MET A 197 -1.91 6.84 7.48
C MET A 197 -0.70 6.05 7.97
N ALA A 198 -0.88 4.78 8.35
CA ALA A 198 0.24 3.89 8.64
C ALA A 198 0.89 3.48 7.30
N THR A 199 1.96 4.17 6.90
CA THR A 199 2.69 3.86 5.67
C THR A 199 3.63 2.69 5.86
N ILE A 200 4.28 2.59 7.03
CA ILE A 200 5.01 1.40 7.47
C ILE A 200 4.42 0.95 8.80
N SER A 201 4.06 -0.32 8.92
CA SER A 201 3.83 -0.96 10.22
C SER A 201 4.82 -2.08 10.45
N VAL A 202 5.31 -2.22 11.67
CA VAL A 202 6.31 -3.24 12.04
C VAL A 202 5.81 -4.19 13.13
N LEU A 203 6.39 -5.39 13.20
CA LEU A 203 6.12 -6.32 14.30
C LEU A 203 7.29 -7.27 14.50
N ALA A 204 7.65 -7.53 15.77
CA ALA A 204 8.42 -8.71 16.15
C ALA A 204 7.41 -9.81 16.54
N PRO A 205 7.12 -10.80 15.66
CA PRO A 205 6.02 -11.73 15.86
C PRO A 205 6.16 -12.52 17.17
N ALA A 206 5.02 -12.84 17.77
CA ALA A 206 5.01 -13.70 18.95
C ALA A 206 5.47 -15.13 18.57
N TYR A 207 6.12 -15.82 19.50
CA TYR A 207 6.48 -17.22 19.33
C TYR A 207 5.56 -18.16 20.14
N ASN A 208 4.64 -17.61 20.93
CA ASN A 208 3.66 -18.38 21.69
C ASN A 208 2.42 -17.55 22.05
N GLU A 209 1.35 -18.21 22.50
CA GLU A 209 0.10 -17.57 22.92
C GLU A 209 0.28 -16.58 24.08
N ALA A 210 1.28 -16.81 24.94
CA ALA A 210 1.60 -15.95 26.08
C ALA A 210 2.31 -14.65 25.70
N ARG A 211 2.73 -14.51 24.43
CA ARG A 211 3.45 -13.35 23.89
C ARG A 211 4.71 -13.03 24.69
N GLU A 212 5.40 -14.06 25.16
CA GLU A 212 6.65 -13.90 25.89
C GLU A 212 7.75 -13.28 25.00
N VAL A 213 8.77 -12.70 25.62
CA VAL A 213 9.96 -12.17 24.94
C VAL A 213 11.14 -13.06 25.29
N ASN A 214 11.58 -13.87 24.32
CA ASN A 214 12.81 -14.65 24.41
C ASN A 214 13.96 -13.89 23.72
N ALA A 215 15.16 -14.48 23.71
CA ALA A 215 16.33 -13.81 23.14
C ALA A 215 16.18 -13.46 21.65
N SER A 216 15.59 -14.33 20.82
CA SER A 216 15.42 -14.05 19.39
C SER A 216 14.40 -12.95 19.13
N ARG A 217 13.28 -12.95 19.86
CA ARG A 217 12.27 -11.89 19.77
C ARG A 217 12.80 -10.56 20.30
N GLU A 218 13.56 -10.57 21.40
CA GLU A 218 14.22 -9.35 21.92
C GLU A 218 15.15 -8.73 20.88
N ARG A 219 15.99 -9.55 20.20
CA ARG A 219 16.84 -9.05 19.10
C ARG A 219 16.02 -8.43 17.98
N ALA A 220 14.92 -9.07 17.58
CA ALA A 220 14.02 -8.52 16.56
C ALA A 220 13.41 -7.18 16.99
N MET A 221 12.92 -7.06 18.23
CA MET A 221 12.37 -5.81 18.77
C MET A 221 13.42 -4.70 18.75
N LYS A 222 14.65 -4.98 19.20
CA LYS A 222 15.75 -4.01 19.21
C LYS A 222 16.14 -3.56 17.80
N LEU A 223 16.26 -4.51 16.87
CA LEU A 223 16.54 -4.20 15.47
C LEU A 223 15.43 -3.31 14.89
N ILE A 224 14.16 -3.68 15.06
CA ILE A 224 13.02 -2.85 14.62
C ILE A 224 13.10 -1.45 15.21
N GLY A 225 13.37 -1.33 16.52
CA GLY A 225 13.53 -0.03 17.17
C GLY A 225 14.58 0.85 16.50
N GLN A 226 15.72 0.26 16.11
CA GLN A 226 16.74 0.98 15.32
C GLN A 226 16.23 1.35 13.92
N LEU A 227 15.66 0.40 13.18
CA LEU A 227 15.20 0.63 11.81
C LEU A 227 14.14 1.73 11.72
N VAL A 228 13.24 1.80 12.70
CA VAL A 228 12.23 2.86 12.77
C VAL A 228 12.88 4.23 12.95
N GLN A 229 13.87 4.35 13.83
CA GLN A 229 14.62 5.61 14.01
C GLN A 229 15.35 6.05 12.74
N GLU A 230 15.86 5.12 11.95
CA GLU A 230 16.56 5.41 10.69
C GLU A 230 15.60 5.93 9.61
N ILE A 231 14.36 5.42 9.55
CA ILE A 231 13.40 5.85 8.52
C ILE A 231 12.56 7.07 8.89
N GLU A 232 12.41 7.36 10.19
CA GLU A 232 11.59 8.46 10.70
C GLU A 232 11.91 9.83 10.04
N PRO A 233 13.19 10.20 9.76
CA PRO A 233 13.50 11.43 9.04
C PRO A 233 12.94 11.52 7.62
N PHE A 234 12.63 10.39 6.98
CA PHE A 234 12.15 10.34 5.59
C PHE A 234 10.63 10.32 5.48
N ILE A 235 9.92 9.73 6.46
CA ILE A 235 8.46 9.56 6.41
C ILE A 235 7.71 10.20 7.58
N GLY A 236 8.41 10.74 8.58
CA GLY A 236 7.80 11.34 9.74
C GLY A 236 6.91 10.36 10.52
N GLU A 237 5.79 10.87 11.03
CA GLU A 237 4.86 10.16 11.92
C GLU A 237 3.97 9.13 11.20
N HIS A 238 4.44 8.52 10.12
CA HIS A 238 3.74 7.52 9.30
C HIS A 238 4.15 6.07 9.62
N VAL A 239 4.69 5.85 10.82
CA VAL A 239 5.13 4.53 11.32
C VAL A 239 4.23 4.05 12.46
N ALA A 240 3.83 2.78 12.42
CA ALA A 240 3.09 2.12 13.48
C ALA A 240 3.65 0.70 13.77
N LYS A 241 3.08 0.00 14.76
CA LYS A 241 3.31 -1.42 15.01
C LYS A 241 2.00 -2.21 15.02
N TYR A 242 2.05 -3.47 14.61
CA TYR A 242 0.88 -4.36 14.69
C TYR A 242 0.66 -4.91 16.11
N ASP A 243 -0.60 -5.25 16.44
CA ASP A 243 -0.88 -6.13 17.56
C ASP A 243 -0.20 -7.49 17.36
N ASP A 244 0.40 -7.99 18.43
CA ASP A 244 1.22 -9.20 18.44
C ASP A 244 0.41 -10.46 18.81
N THR A 245 -0.89 -10.49 18.53
CA THR A 245 -1.70 -11.71 18.70
C THR A 245 -1.09 -12.85 17.92
N TYR A 246 -0.70 -13.90 18.66
CA TYR A 246 -0.08 -15.08 18.11
C TYR A 246 -0.94 -15.77 17.04
N ALA A 247 -0.43 -15.78 15.81
CA ALA A 247 -1.03 -16.39 14.64
C ALA A 247 -0.35 -17.72 14.36
N TRP A 248 -0.75 -18.79 15.08
CA TRP A 248 -0.06 -20.10 15.06
C TRP A 248 0.20 -20.72 13.68
N ARG A 249 -0.51 -20.32 12.62
CA ARG A 249 -0.34 -20.84 11.24
C ARG A 249 0.45 -19.92 10.32
N ALA A 250 0.84 -18.73 10.79
CA ALA A 250 1.61 -17.77 10.03
C ALA A 250 3.10 -18.14 10.02
N PHE A 251 3.78 -17.77 8.93
CA PHE A 251 5.20 -18.02 8.78
C PHE A 251 6.03 -17.16 9.73
N GLY A 252 5.63 -15.90 9.98
CA GLY A 252 6.33 -15.01 10.91
C GLY A 252 6.43 -15.59 12.33
N ASP A 253 5.29 -16.01 12.88
CA ASP A 253 5.21 -16.64 14.20
C ASP A 253 5.92 -17.99 14.24
N THR A 254 5.73 -18.81 13.19
CA THR A 254 6.39 -20.13 13.08
C THR A 254 7.91 -19.99 13.03
N PHE A 255 8.44 -19.00 12.33
CA PHE A 255 9.88 -18.73 12.30
C PHE A 255 10.38 -18.15 13.63
N SER A 256 9.58 -17.34 14.31
CA SER A 256 9.87 -16.88 15.66
C SER A 256 9.94 -18.04 16.66
N GLU A 257 9.02 -19.02 16.57
CA GLU A 257 9.06 -20.30 17.31
C GLU A 257 10.33 -21.11 17.03
N MET A 258 10.82 -21.08 15.78
CA MET A 258 12.06 -21.74 15.38
C MET A 258 13.32 -21.02 15.89
N GLY A 259 13.19 -19.89 16.60
CA GLY A 259 14.30 -19.12 17.15
C GLY A 259 14.86 -18.06 16.20
N ILE A 260 14.21 -17.82 15.07
CA ILE A 260 14.62 -16.80 14.09
C ILE A 260 14.17 -15.43 14.62
N SER A 261 15.07 -14.45 14.61
CA SER A 261 14.74 -13.06 14.95
C SER A 261 13.94 -12.47 13.80
N THR A 262 12.60 -12.60 13.87
CA THR A 262 11.71 -12.29 12.74
C THR A 262 11.19 -10.86 12.82
N ILE A 263 11.25 -10.15 11.70
CA ILE A 263 10.82 -8.76 11.52
C ILE A 263 9.73 -8.75 10.45
N LEU A 264 8.52 -8.36 10.82
CA LEU A 264 7.46 -8.04 9.89
C LEU A 264 7.56 -6.57 9.49
N ILE A 265 7.47 -6.29 8.18
CA ILE A 265 7.29 -4.95 7.62
C ILE A 265 6.05 -4.98 6.74
N GLU A 266 5.09 -4.12 7.05
CA GLU A 266 3.80 -4.01 6.38
C GLU A 266 3.72 -2.65 5.67
N SER A 267 3.61 -2.70 4.35
CA SER A 267 3.61 -1.53 3.47
C SER A 267 2.18 -1.02 3.26
N GLY A 268 1.86 0.10 3.90
CA GLY A 268 0.55 0.76 3.82
C GLY A 268 0.49 1.89 2.81
N ALA A 269 -0.59 2.67 2.89
CA ALA A 269 -0.77 3.83 2.03
C ALA A 269 -0.03 5.05 2.56
N HIS A 270 0.29 5.97 1.65
CA HIS A 270 0.74 7.31 1.96
C HIS A 270 -0.11 8.30 1.14
N PRO A 271 -0.38 9.52 1.66
CA PRO A 271 -1.05 10.55 0.88
C PRO A 271 -0.43 10.75 -0.51
N ASN A 272 -1.28 10.78 -1.54
CA ASN A 272 -0.92 10.99 -2.96
C ASN A 272 0.06 9.95 -3.55
N ASP A 273 0.05 8.72 -3.05
CA ASP A 273 0.96 7.65 -3.49
C ASP A 273 0.18 6.38 -3.88
N PRO A 274 -0.42 6.33 -5.08
CA PRO A 274 -1.30 5.23 -5.50
C PRO A 274 -0.60 3.87 -5.54
N ASN A 275 0.70 3.87 -5.83
CA ASN A 275 1.50 2.66 -6.03
C ASN A 275 2.47 2.40 -4.86
N ARG A 276 2.23 2.98 -3.68
CA ARG A 276 3.03 2.77 -2.45
C ARG A 276 4.54 2.98 -2.67
N GLN A 277 4.94 3.95 -3.49
CA GLN A 277 6.35 4.26 -3.76
C GLN A 277 7.08 4.85 -2.54
N VAL A 278 6.37 5.50 -1.62
CA VAL A 278 6.94 5.93 -0.33
C VAL A 278 7.24 4.72 0.53
N ALA A 279 6.31 3.76 0.65
CA ALA A 279 6.57 2.52 1.40
C ALA A 279 7.66 1.65 0.73
N ARG A 280 7.75 1.63 -0.60
CA ARG A 280 8.87 1.00 -1.34
C ARG A 280 10.22 1.61 -0.97
N HIS A 281 10.30 2.95 -0.93
CA HIS A 281 11.51 3.66 -0.48
C HIS A 281 11.86 3.28 0.96
N MET A 282 10.87 3.23 1.87
CA MET A 282 11.15 2.88 3.26
C MET A 282 11.60 1.44 3.46
N ASN A 283 11.02 0.49 2.73
CA ASN A 283 11.53 -0.88 2.72
C ASN A 283 13.01 -0.89 2.28
N PHE A 284 13.38 -0.14 1.24
CA PHE A 284 14.77 -0.01 0.82
C PHE A 284 15.68 0.54 1.94
N GLU A 285 15.32 1.66 2.57
CA GLU A 285 16.13 2.26 3.64
C GLU A 285 16.25 1.32 4.85
N MET A 286 15.15 0.67 5.26
CA MET A 286 15.15 -0.31 6.35
C MET A 286 16.06 -1.50 6.04
N LEU A 287 16.06 -2.00 4.80
CA LEU A 287 16.91 -3.13 4.42
C LEU A 287 18.40 -2.76 4.40
N VAL A 288 18.76 -1.57 3.91
CA VAL A 288 20.15 -1.07 3.97
C VAL A 288 20.59 -0.90 5.43
N ALA A 289 19.79 -0.21 6.24
CA ALA A 289 20.06 0.01 7.66
C ALA A 289 20.14 -1.32 8.45
N ALA A 290 19.34 -2.32 8.08
CA ALA A 290 19.38 -3.64 8.70
C ALA A 290 20.73 -4.33 8.47
N ILE A 291 21.30 -4.23 7.26
CA ILE A 291 22.61 -4.82 6.98
C ILE A 291 23.69 -4.15 7.84
N ASP A 292 23.72 -2.81 7.89
CA ASP A 292 24.69 -2.08 8.70
C ASP A 292 24.54 -2.40 10.19
N SER A 293 23.30 -2.46 10.67
CA SER A 293 23.00 -2.75 12.07
C SER A 293 23.37 -4.17 12.48
N ILE A 294 23.02 -5.16 11.66
CA ILE A 294 23.32 -6.58 11.95
C ILE A 294 24.82 -6.82 11.86
N ALA A 295 25.51 -6.31 10.83
CA ALA A 295 26.96 -6.50 10.66
C ALA A 295 27.77 -5.85 11.80
N SER A 296 27.36 -4.65 12.24
CA SER A 296 28.06 -3.95 13.33
C SER A 296 27.62 -4.38 14.73
N GLY A 297 26.49 -5.08 14.85
CA GLY A 297 25.84 -5.38 16.13
C GLY A 297 25.22 -4.15 16.82
N SER A 298 25.03 -3.03 16.12
CA SER A 298 24.58 -1.78 16.75
C SER A 298 23.21 -1.89 17.43
N TYR A 299 22.32 -2.75 16.91
CA TYR A 299 20.99 -2.97 17.49
C TYR A 299 21.06 -3.50 18.91
N GLU A 300 22.15 -4.17 19.32
CA GLU A 300 22.28 -4.74 20.67
C GLU A 300 22.20 -3.66 21.77
N SER A 301 22.62 -2.44 21.43
CA SER A 301 22.60 -1.28 22.31
C SER A 301 21.24 -0.58 22.42
N VAL A 302 20.28 -0.92 21.55
CA VAL A 302 18.94 -0.32 21.53
C VAL A 302 18.09 -0.92 22.65
N SER A 303 17.37 -0.08 23.39
CA SER A 303 16.40 -0.55 24.39
C SER A 303 15.16 -1.09 23.69
N VAL A 304 14.58 -2.17 24.23
CA VAL A 304 13.27 -2.69 23.81
C VAL A 304 12.17 -1.62 23.96
N ASP A 305 12.34 -0.67 24.89
CA ASP A 305 11.40 0.44 25.07
C ASP A 305 11.23 1.30 23.80
N VAL A 306 12.24 1.34 22.93
CA VAL A 306 12.15 2.05 21.64
C VAL A 306 11.11 1.40 20.73
N TYR A 307 11.11 0.06 20.67
CA TYR A 307 10.07 -0.69 19.96
C TYR A 307 8.71 -0.54 20.65
N GLU A 308 8.68 -0.60 21.98
CA GLU A 308 7.42 -0.49 22.71
C GLU A 308 6.75 0.87 22.56
N ALA A 309 7.54 1.93 22.39
CA ALA A 309 7.05 3.29 22.17
C ALA A 309 6.41 3.51 20.78
N ILE A 310 6.62 2.60 19.80
CA ILE A 310 5.99 2.71 18.50
C ILE A 310 4.47 2.59 18.67
N PRO A 311 3.67 3.55 18.17
CA PRO A 311 2.21 3.51 18.28
C PRO A 311 1.63 2.31 17.54
N PHE A 312 0.55 1.71 18.06
CA PHE A 312 -0.16 0.66 17.34
C PHE A 312 -0.83 1.20 16.07
N ASN A 313 -0.97 0.36 15.06
CA ASN A 313 -1.82 0.67 13.92
C ASN A 313 -3.30 0.47 14.28
N GLU A 314 -4.15 1.28 13.68
CA GLU A 314 -5.59 1.21 13.90
C GLU A 314 -6.27 0.88 12.56
N GLU A 315 -6.96 -0.26 12.52
CA GLU A 315 -7.75 -0.65 11.35
C GLU A 315 -8.97 0.28 11.21
N ASP A 316 -9.36 0.57 9.97
CA ASP A 316 -10.51 1.41 9.63
C ASP A 316 -10.43 2.87 10.17
N ALA A 317 -9.25 3.34 10.58
CA ALA A 317 -9.01 4.74 10.93
C ALA A 317 -9.14 5.70 9.73
N PHE A 318 -8.95 5.16 8.51
CA PHE A 318 -9.14 5.87 7.26
C PHE A 318 -10.26 5.28 6.41
N VAL A 319 -10.93 6.15 5.66
CA VAL A 319 -11.82 5.79 4.55
C VAL A 319 -11.33 6.39 3.25
N ASP A 320 -11.77 5.86 2.12
CA ASP A 320 -11.27 6.31 0.82
C ASP A 320 -11.69 7.74 0.51
N VAL A 321 -12.96 8.03 0.80
CA VAL A 321 -13.54 9.36 0.64
C VAL A 321 -14.39 9.68 1.84
N LYS A 322 -14.11 10.83 2.45
CA LYS A 322 -14.95 11.45 3.48
C LYS A 322 -15.51 12.76 2.95
N ILE A 323 -16.81 12.95 3.10
CA ILE A 323 -17.49 14.19 2.74
C ILE A 323 -18.17 14.74 3.99
N ASP A 324 -17.69 15.88 4.46
CA ASP A 324 -18.15 16.51 5.70
C ASP A 324 -19.28 17.52 5.43
N ASN A 325 -20.07 17.83 6.47
CA ASN A 325 -20.99 18.97 6.51
C ASN A 325 -22.15 18.97 5.49
N ILE A 326 -22.60 17.80 5.03
CA ILE A 326 -23.72 17.69 4.09
C ILE A 326 -25.03 18.04 4.80
N ARG A 327 -25.82 18.94 4.22
CA ARG A 327 -27.21 19.18 4.67
C ARG A 327 -28.14 18.14 4.05
N ALA A 328 -28.94 17.44 4.84
CA ALA A 328 -29.93 16.48 4.36
C ALA A 328 -31.30 16.70 5.03
N GLY A 329 -32.34 16.06 4.49
CA GLY A 329 -33.73 16.27 4.94
C GLY A 329 -34.29 17.64 4.53
N ASP A 330 -35.53 17.90 4.91
CA ASP A 330 -36.30 19.09 4.57
C ASP A 330 -37.14 19.61 5.75
N GLY A 331 -37.48 20.90 5.73
CA GLY A 331 -38.31 21.52 6.76
C GLY A 331 -37.77 21.32 8.19
N SER A 332 -38.63 20.83 9.09
CA SER A 332 -38.28 20.52 10.48
C SER A 332 -37.37 19.29 10.64
N GLU A 333 -37.27 18.45 9.60
CA GLU A 333 -36.47 17.23 9.59
C GLU A 333 -35.08 17.44 8.94
N ALA A 334 -34.66 18.70 8.77
CA ALA A 334 -33.34 19.01 8.21
C ALA A 334 -32.23 18.75 9.23
N TYR A 335 -31.15 18.10 8.79
CA TYR A 335 -29.99 17.77 9.63
C TYR A 335 -28.69 17.94 8.86
N ARG A 336 -27.57 17.90 9.60
CA ARG A 336 -26.23 17.78 9.04
C ARG A 336 -25.72 16.36 9.23
N THR A 337 -24.96 15.87 8.26
CA THR A 337 -24.33 14.55 8.29
C THR A 337 -23.04 14.59 7.50
N ASP A 338 -22.11 13.73 7.88
CA ASP A 338 -20.97 13.36 7.07
C ASP A 338 -21.27 12.04 6.35
N ILE A 339 -20.53 11.73 5.29
CA ILE A 339 -20.62 10.47 4.55
C ILE A 339 -19.21 9.91 4.35
N ALA A 340 -19.02 8.65 4.70
CA ALA A 340 -17.80 7.89 4.43
C ALA A 340 -18.03 6.84 3.34
N ILE A 341 -17.08 6.71 2.42
CA ILE A 341 -17.16 5.81 1.27
C ILE A 341 -15.88 4.98 1.21
N ASN A 342 -16.04 3.67 1.03
CA ASN A 342 -14.94 2.76 0.73
C ASN A 342 -15.20 1.95 -0.55
N ARG A 343 -14.11 1.62 -1.22
CA ARG A 343 -13.96 0.66 -2.31
C ARG A 343 -13.29 -0.59 -1.74
N ARG A 344 -14.07 -1.65 -1.54
CA ARG A 344 -13.57 -2.97 -1.09
C ARG A 344 -14.07 -4.06 -2.01
N TYR A 345 -13.18 -4.95 -2.44
CA TYR A 345 -13.50 -6.14 -3.25
C TYR A 345 -14.36 -5.83 -4.49
N GLY A 346 -14.02 -4.75 -5.21
CA GLY A 346 -14.76 -4.32 -6.41
C GLY A 346 -16.11 -3.64 -6.13
N SER A 347 -16.48 -3.42 -4.86
CA SER A 347 -17.71 -2.72 -4.47
C SER A 347 -17.38 -1.35 -3.88
N VAL A 348 -18.04 -0.30 -4.38
CA VAL A 348 -17.95 1.06 -3.82
C VAL A 348 -19.26 1.42 -3.13
N ARG A 349 -19.21 1.71 -1.84
CA ARG A 349 -20.39 1.92 -1.01
C ARG A 349 -20.19 3.03 0.00
N VAL A 350 -21.30 3.66 0.37
CA VAL A 350 -21.37 4.44 1.62
C VAL A 350 -21.26 3.46 2.78
N VAL A 351 -20.15 3.51 3.52
CA VAL A 351 -19.89 2.60 4.65
C VAL A 351 -20.45 3.15 5.96
N ASP A 352 -20.46 4.47 6.11
CA ASP A 352 -21.08 5.14 7.23
C ASP A 352 -21.62 6.53 6.89
N ALA A 353 -22.55 7.01 7.72
CA ALA A 353 -23.09 8.36 7.65
C ALA A 353 -23.55 8.81 9.05
N GLY A 354 -23.22 10.04 9.44
CA GLY A 354 -23.54 10.60 10.75
C GLY A 354 -22.50 11.60 11.20
N ASP A 355 -22.19 11.61 12.50
CA ASP A 355 -21.00 12.28 13.05
C ASP A 355 -19.79 11.38 12.80
N LEU A 356 -18.91 11.80 11.87
CA LEU A 356 -17.69 11.09 11.53
C LEU A 356 -16.46 11.92 11.90
N SER A 357 -16.56 12.75 12.94
CA SER A 357 -15.49 13.66 13.38
C SER A 357 -14.18 12.96 13.78
N ASN A 358 -14.25 11.68 14.16
CA ASN A 358 -13.10 10.85 14.52
C ASN A 358 -12.49 10.07 13.33
N LEU A 359 -13.04 10.22 12.13
CA LEU A 359 -12.63 9.47 10.95
C LEU A 359 -11.90 10.37 9.95
N HIS A 360 -10.87 9.82 9.32
CA HIS A 360 -10.09 10.53 8.31
C HIS A 360 -10.39 9.98 6.91
N GLY A 361 -10.59 10.85 5.93
CA GLY A 361 -10.65 10.45 4.53
C GLY A 361 -9.28 10.55 3.89
N ALA A 362 -8.86 9.52 3.15
CA ALA A 362 -7.74 9.63 2.23
C ALA A 362 -7.96 10.84 1.33
N LEU A 363 -9.15 10.94 0.72
CA LEU A 363 -9.70 12.18 0.20
C LEU A 363 -10.75 12.71 1.18
N SER A 364 -10.57 13.94 1.65
CA SER A 364 -11.58 14.63 2.46
C SER A 364 -12.11 15.85 1.71
N PHE A 365 -13.42 16.08 1.77
CA PHE A 365 -14.07 17.20 1.12
C PHE A 365 -15.12 17.84 2.03
N ASP A 366 -15.00 19.14 2.29
CA ASP A 366 -16.00 19.89 3.04
C ASP A 366 -17.14 20.35 2.11
N ALA A 367 -18.31 19.74 2.29
CA ALA A 367 -19.52 20.07 1.54
C ALA A 367 -20.36 21.17 2.22
N GLU A 368 -19.76 22.03 3.04
CA GLU A 368 -20.47 23.15 3.64
C GLU A 368 -21.27 23.96 2.60
N GLY A 369 -22.52 24.24 2.96
CA GLY A 369 -23.49 24.94 2.11
C GLY A 369 -24.18 24.05 1.08
N ALA A 370 -23.66 22.86 0.80
CA ALA A 370 -24.29 21.90 -0.08
C ALA A 370 -25.36 21.06 0.64
N ARG A 371 -26.36 20.67 -0.13
CA ARG A 371 -27.48 19.84 0.26
C ARG A 371 -27.42 18.52 -0.51
N TYR A 372 -27.63 17.43 0.20
CA TYR A 372 -27.82 16.12 -0.38
C TYR A 372 -29.00 16.12 -1.37
N GLN A 373 -28.76 15.56 -2.55
CA GLN A 373 -29.76 15.37 -3.57
C GLN A 373 -29.71 13.92 -4.08
N ALA A 374 -30.84 13.24 -3.98
CA ALA A 374 -31.00 11.90 -4.54
C ALA A 374 -30.73 11.91 -6.05
N PRO A 375 -29.93 10.97 -6.57
CA PRO A 375 -29.67 10.89 -8.00
C PRO A 375 -30.89 10.33 -8.73
N LYS A 376 -31.30 10.97 -9.83
CA LYS A 376 -32.33 10.43 -10.72
C LYS A 376 -31.72 9.37 -11.64
N ALA A 377 -32.52 8.34 -11.93
CA ALA A 377 -32.22 7.39 -12.99
C ALA A 377 -32.59 7.98 -14.36
N TYR A 378 -31.72 7.81 -15.35
CA TYR A 378 -32.07 8.00 -16.76
C TYR A 378 -32.29 6.64 -17.44
N SER A 379 -33.49 6.38 -17.94
CA SER A 379 -33.80 5.14 -18.65
C SER A 379 -33.30 5.22 -20.09
N LEU A 380 -32.42 4.29 -20.47
CA LEU A 380 -31.96 4.13 -21.85
C LEU A 380 -33.08 3.49 -22.68
N GLN A 381 -33.42 4.14 -23.80
CA GLN A 381 -34.47 3.71 -24.74
C GLN A 381 -33.93 3.61 -26.18
N GLU A 382 -32.89 4.38 -26.47
CA GLU A 382 -32.18 4.41 -27.75
C GLU A 382 -30.70 4.70 -27.49
N THR A 383 -29.87 4.57 -28.53
CA THR A 383 -28.43 4.86 -28.42
C THR A 383 -28.20 6.30 -27.96
N LEU A 384 -27.44 6.44 -26.88
CA LEU A 384 -27.08 7.69 -26.24
C LEU A 384 -25.57 7.83 -26.22
N GLU A 385 -25.06 8.83 -26.94
CA GLU A 385 -23.66 9.24 -26.84
C GLU A 385 -23.47 10.21 -25.68
N LEU A 386 -22.50 9.94 -24.80
CA LEU A 386 -22.13 10.77 -23.66
C LEU A 386 -20.76 11.41 -23.89
N THR A 387 -20.74 12.60 -24.47
CA THR A 387 -19.59 13.52 -24.39
C THR A 387 -19.54 14.16 -23.00
N ASP A 388 -18.39 14.74 -22.60
CA ASP A 388 -18.27 15.43 -21.30
C ASP A 388 -19.33 16.52 -21.12
N GLN A 389 -19.54 17.35 -22.15
CA GLN A 389 -20.53 18.43 -22.10
C GLN A 389 -21.94 17.87 -21.89
N ARG A 390 -22.32 16.86 -22.67
CA ARG A 390 -23.67 16.27 -22.59
C ARG A 390 -23.88 15.56 -21.26
N TYR A 391 -22.86 14.86 -20.74
CA TYR A 391 -22.98 14.18 -19.47
C TYR A 391 -23.10 15.16 -18.29
N LEU A 392 -22.35 16.27 -18.31
CA LEU A 392 -22.50 17.34 -17.33
C LEU A 392 -23.90 17.98 -17.35
N GLU A 393 -24.53 18.10 -18.52
CA GLU A 393 -25.94 18.55 -18.61
C GLU A 393 -26.91 17.57 -17.94
N PHE A 394 -26.69 16.26 -18.08
CA PHE A 394 -27.48 15.25 -17.34
C PHE A 394 -27.30 15.40 -15.83
N LEU A 395 -26.06 15.54 -15.35
CA LEU A 395 -25.74 15.73 -13.94
C LEU A 395 -26.39 17.02 -13.38
N ARG A 396 -26.32 18.14 -14.12
CA ARG A 396 -26.98 19.41 -13.74
C ARG A 396 -28.50 19.28 -13.62
N ARG A 397 -29.12 18.41 -14.40
CA ARG A 397 -30.57 18.09 -14.34
C ARG A 397 -30.92 17.08 -13.24
N GLY A 398 -29.92 16.56 -12.55
CA GLY A 398 -30.06 15.64 -11.43
C GLY A 398 -29.93 14.16 -11.78
N TYR A 399 -29.59 13.80 -13.03
CA TYR A 399 -29.42 12.40 -13.42
C TYR A 399 -28.04 11.89 -13.03
N GLY A 400 -27.98 11.06 -11.98
CA GLY A 400 -26.72 10.53 -11.45
C GLY A 400 -26.32 9.15 -11.99
N TYR A 401 -27.26 8.41 -12.59
CA TYR A 401 -26.99 7.09 -13.15
C TYR A 401 -27.98 6.72 -14.27
N PHE A 402 -27.61 5.71 -15.05
CA PHE A 402 -28.39 5.18 -16.16
C PHE A 402 -28.96 3.80 -15.82
N VAL A 403 -30.13 3.49 -16.36
CA VAL A 403 -30.76 2.16 -16.23
C VAL A 403 -31.20 1.63 -17.60
N GLY A 404 -31.10 0.32 -17.79
CA GLY A 404 -31.44 -0.35 -19.05
C GLY A 404 -30.26 -1.04 -19.71
N ASP A 405 -30.33 -1.24 -21.02
CA ASP A 405 -29.29 -1.88 -21.80
C ASP A 405 -28.05 -0.97 -21.93
N SER A 406 -26.92 -1.44 -21.37
CA SER A 406 -25.66 -0.69 -21.40
C SER A 406 -25.06 -0.57 -22.80
N GLU A 407 -25.42 -1.44 -23.75
CA GLU A 407 -24.95 -1.37 -25.14
C GLU A 407 -25.49 -0.14 -25.88
N LEU A 408 -26.59 0.44 -25.39
CA LEU A 408 -27.11 1.71 -25.89
C LEU A 408 -26.27 2.92 -25.48
N LEU A 409 -25.28 2.78 -24.59
CA LEU A 409 -24.51 3.90 -24.07
C LEU A 409 -23.12 3.98 -24.71
N VAL A 410 -22.91 4.95 -25.58
CA VAL A 410 -21.59 5.26 -26.15
C VAL A 410 -20.89 6.26 -25.25
N LYS A 411 -19.84 5.83 -24.54
CA LYS A 411 -19.13 6.61 -23.51
C LYS A 411 -17.89 7.27 -24.09
N GLU A 412 -18.00 8.52 -24.52
CA GLU A 412 -16.84 9.34 -24.93
C GLU A 412 -16.26 10.16 -23.78
N THR A 413 -17.06 10.39 -22.75
CA THR A 413 -16.69 11.14 -21.54
C THR A 413 -15.58 10.45 -20.75
N GLN A 414 -14.73 11.27 -20.13
CA GLN A 414 -13.70 10.82 -19.18
C GLN A 414 -14.19 10.78 -17.73
N LEU A 415 -15.44 11.20 -17.49
CA LEU A 415 -16.06 11.18 -16.17
C LEU A 415 -16.62 9.78 -15.86
N PRO A 416 -16.69 9.37 -14.58
CA PRO A 416 -17.22 8.06 -14.20
C PRO A 416 -18.70 7.92 -14.57
N VAL A 417 -19.04 6.94 -15.39
CA VAL A 417 -20.43 6.69 -15.82
C VAL A 417 -21.00 5.48 -15.07
N VAL A 418 -22.04 5.73 -14.28
CA VAL A 418 -22.72 4.70 -13.48
C VAL A 418 -23.93 4.13 -14.24
N VAL A 419 -23.94 2.82 -14.48
CA VAL A 419 -25.01 2.10 -15.20
C VAL A 419 -25.51 0.94 -14.36
N ASN A 420 -26.83 0.82 -14.18
CA ASN A 420 -27.49 -0.22 -13.38
C ASN A 420 -26.86 -0.43 -11.99
N PRO A 421 -26.66 0.63 -11.17
CA PRO A 421 -26.02 0.47 -9.87
C PRO A 421 -26.88 -0.40 -8.93
N PRO A 422 -26.27 -1.32 -8.17
CA PRO A 422 -26.98 -2.06 -7.14
C PRO A 422 -27.35 -1.13 -5.98
N ASN A 423 -28.60 -1.22 -5.49
CA ASN A 423 -29.10 -0.44 -4.34
C ASN A 423 -28.75 1.07 -4.45
N PRO A 424 -29.32 1.79 -5.44
CA PRO A 424 -29.09 3.23 -5.58
C PRO A 424 -29.50 3.99 -4.31
N GLN A 425 -28.88 5.15 -4.12
CA GLN A 425 -29.25 6.04 -3.01
C GLN A 425 -30.67 6.61 -3.20
N GLY A 426 -31.37 6.82 -2.09
CA GLY A 426 -32.72 7.39 -2.06
C GLY A 426 -32.73 8.86 -1.65
N GLU A 427 -33.87 9.34 -1.15
CA GLU A 427 -34.07 10.72 -0.67
C GLU A 427 -33.16 11.11 0.51
N ARG A 428 -32.56 10.12 1.18
CA ARG A 428 -31.61 10.33 2.28
C ARG A 428 -30.37 9.46 2.05
N PRO A 429 -29.18 9.89 2.51
CA PRO A 429 -28.00 9.05 2.51
C PRO A 429 -28.25 7.75 3.26
N ALA A 430 -27.93 6.62 2.64
CA ALA A 430 -28.09 5.29 3.22
C ALA A 430 -26.78 4.52 3.18
N ARG A 431 -26.46 3.87 4.29
CA ARG A 431 -25.33 2.94 4.40
C ARG A 431 -25.56 1.69 3.56
N ARG A 432 -24.47 1.10 3.06
CA ARG A 432 -24.44 -0.14 2.23
C ARG A 432 -25.09 0.00 0.84
N HIS A 433 -25.58 1.18 0.49
CA HIS A 433 -26.04 1.55 -0.85
C HIS A 433 -24.87 2.00 -1.72
N SER A 434 -25.11 2.11 -3.03
CA SER A 434 -24.10 2.60 -3.97
C SER A 434 -23.59 3.98 -3.57
N ALA A 435 -22.31 4.25 -3.85
CA ALA A 435 -21.71 5.56 -3.63
C ALA A 435 -22.02 6.51 -4.80
N THR A 436 -23.29 6.66 -5.16
CA THR A 436 -23.76 7.57 -6.21
C THR A 436 -24.82 8.49 -5.66
N PHE A 437 -24.56 9.80 -5.64
CA PHE A 437 -25.49 10.85 -5.23
C PHE A 437 -25.01 12.23 -5.67
N LEU A 438 -25.85 13.25 -5.55
CA LEU A 438 -25.52 14.62 -5.95
C LEU A 438 -25.51 15.53 -4.72
N LEU A 439 -24.74 16.61 -4.80
CA LEU A 439 -24.73 17.68 -3.81
C LEU A 439 -25.04 19.00 -4.52
N SER A 440 -26.13 19.66 -4.12
CA SER A 440 -26.60 20.91 -4.71
C SER A 440 -26.58 22.06 -3.73
N ASP A 441 -26.45 23.29 -4.23
CA ASP A 441 -26.68 24.50 -3.46
C ASP A 441 -27.76 25.35 -4.14
N GLU A 442 -27.91 26.62 -3.76
CA GLU A 442 -28.90 27.54 -4.33
C GLU A 442 -28.75 27.75 -5.85
N SER A 443 -27.54 27.53 -6.40
CA SER A 443 -27.23 27.62 -7.83
C SER A 443 -27.40 26.30 -8.58
N GLY A 444 -27.94 25.26 -7.93
CA GLY A 444 -28.16 23.92 -8.50
C GLY A 444 -27.05 22.94 -8.14
N VAL A 445 -26.93 21.84 -8.92
CA VAL A 445 -25.94 20.77 -8.65
C VAL A 445 -24.52 21.34 -8.71
N ARG A 446 -23.79 21.19 -7.60
CA ARG A 446 -22.39 21.62 -7.44
C ARG A 446 -21.46 20.44 -7.67
N LEU A 447 -21.74 19.32 -7.02
CA LEU A 447 -20.91 18.12 -7.07
C LEU A 447 -21.76 16.89 -7.39
N ALA A 448 -21.12 15.93 -8.01
CA ALA A 448 -21.62 14.57 -8.13
C ALA A 448 -20.62 13.62 -7.49
N VAL A 449 -21.13 12.70 -6.66
CA VAL A 449 -20.40 11.51 -6.25
C VAL A 449 -20.87 10.39 -7.16
N LEU A 450 -19.97 9.81 -7.96
CA LEU A 450 -20.28 8.83 -8.99
C LEU A 450 -19.43 7.59 -8.75
N ASN A 451 -20.04 6.52 -8.23
CA ASN A 451 -19.33 5.30 -7.83
C ASN A 451 -18.15 5.60 -6.87
N GLY A 452 -18.36 6.53 -5.95
CA GLY A 452 -17.39 6.97 -4.93
C GLY A 452 -16.42 8.05 -5.39
N GLU A 453 -16.44 8.46 -6.65
CA GLU A 453 -15.57 9.52 -7.15
C GLU A 453 -16.25 10.88 -7.15
N LEU A 454 -15.53 11.94 -6.77
CA LEU A 454 -16.06 13.30 -6.78
C LEU A 454 -15.85 13.97 -8.14
N VAL A 455 -16.91 14.57 -8.67
CA VAL A 455 -16.91 15.39 -9.88
C VAL A 455 -17.44 16.77 -9.56
N ASP A 456 -16.68 17.81 -9.88
CA ASP A 456 -17.18 19.18 -9.94
C ASP A 456 -18.03 19.36 -11.20
N VAL A 457 -19.34 19.44 -11.03
CA VAL A 457 -20.31 19.51 -12.14
C VAL A 457 -20.29 20.88 -12.83
N ARG A 458 -19.76 21.90 -12.15
CA ARG A 458 -19.66 23.27 -12.68
C ARG A 458 -18.35 23.44 -13.44
N GLY A 459 -17.25 22.97 -12.86
CA GLY A 459 -15.92 23.00 -13.48
C GLY A 459 -15.70 21.90 -14.54
N GLY A 460 -16.44 20.81 -14.48
CA GLY A 460 -16.32 19.67 -15.40
C GLY A 460 -15.15 18.74 -15.11
N ASN A 461 -14.53 18.82 -13.93
CA ASN A 461 -13.32 18.08 -13.60
C ASN A 461 -13.56 17.09 -12.45
N ARG A 462 -12.83 15.97 -12.46
CA ARG A 462 -12.77 15.04 -11.31
C ARG A 462 -11.95 15.70 -10.19
N LEU A 463 -12.49 15.66 -8.98
CA LEU A 463 -11.77 16.00 -7.75
C LEU A 463 -11.13 14.70 -7.25
N GLN A 464 -10.01 14.33 -7.87
CA GLN A 464 -9.32 13.07 -7.60
C GLN A 464 -8.21 13.22 -6.57
N LEU A 465 -7.95 12.13 -5.85
CA LEU A 465 -6.58 11.73 -5.54
C LEU A 465 -6.07 10.84 -6.68
N ALA A 466 -4.77 10.85 -6.93
CA ALA A 466 -4.12 9.78 -7.69
C ALA A 466 -4.29 8.48 -6.89
N LEU A 467 -5.31 7.69 -7.19
CA LEU A 467 -5.66 6.45 -6.47
C LEU A 467 -5.97 5.27 -7.42
N ASP A 468 -5.55 5.36 -8.68
CA ASP A 468 -5.67 4.27 -9.65
C ASP A 468 -4.40 3.44 -9.75
#